data_AF-A0A0A9H1X1-F1
#
_entry.id   AF-A0A0A9H1X1-F1
#
_cell.length_a   1.000
_cell.length_b   1.000
_cell.length_c   1.000
_cell.angle_alpha   90.00
_cell.angle_beta   90.00
_cell.angle_gamma   90.00
#
_symmetry.space_group_name_H-M   'P 1'
#
loop_
_entity.id
_entity.type
_entity.pdbx_description
1 polymer ?
#
loop_
_entity_poly.entity_id
_entity_poly.type
_entity_poly.pdbx_seq_one_letter_code
_entity_poly.pdbx_strand_id
1 'polypeptide(L)' 'MTGSDLLLKRKSVVRITTGSQALDELLGGGIETLCITEAFGEFRSGKTQLAHTLCFHSAFNPHAWGEWEGCLH' A
#
# COMPACT_ATOMS: atom_id res chain seq x y z
N MET A 1 12.65 15.86 14.35
CA MET A 1 11.39 15.30 13.83
C MET A 1 10.28 15.73 14.77
N THR A 2 9.59 16.82 14.46
CA THR A 2 8.45 17.32 15.25
C THR A 2 7.14 16.74 14.70
N GLY A 3 6.08 16.69 15.50
CA GLY A 3 4.80 16.06 15.10
C GLY A 3 4.13 16.67 13.85
N SER A 4 4.51 17.90 13.50
CA SER A 4 4.11 18.59 12.27
C SER A 4 4.71 17.96 11.00
N ASP A 5 5.93 17.44 11.06
CA ASP A 5 6.60 16.80 9.91
C ASP A 5 5.92 15.47 9.55
N LEU A 6 5.45 14.73 10.56
CA LEU A 6 4.68 13.49 10.39
C LEU A 6 3.33 13.73 9.70
N LEU A 7 2.65 14.84 10.00
CA LEU A 7 1.38 15.20 9.35
C LEU A 7 1.59 15.58 7.89
N LEU A 8 2.70 16.24 7.56
CA LEU A 8 3.07 16.55 6.17
C LEU A 8 3.39 15.26 5.40
N LYS A 9 4.13 14.32 6.01
CA LYS A 9 4.44 13.00 5.41
C LYS A 9 3.20 12.14 5.18
N ARG A 10 2.17 12.26 6.03
CA ARG A 10 0.88 11.57 5.83
C ARG A 10 0.06 12.13 4.66
N LYS A 11 0.27 13.39 4.28
CA LYS A 11 -0.39 13.99 3.10
C LYS A 11 0.23 13.55 1.77
N SER A 12 1.49 13.09 1.78
CA SER A 12 2.16 12.54 0.60
C SER A 12 1.94 11.04 0.43
N VAL A 13 1.12 10.39 1.28
CA VAL A 13 0.85 8.96 1.18
C VAL A 13 0.07 8.67 -0.10
N VAL A 14 0.65 7.81 -0.94
CA VAL A 14 0.07 7.34 -2.19
C VAL A 14 -0.71 6.06 -1.89
N ARG A 15 -1.82 5.83 -2.58
CA ARG A 15 -2.57 4.57 -2.49
C ARG A 15 -2.35 3.73 -3.73
N ILE A 16 -1.94 2.47 -3.52
CA ILE A 16 -1.78 1.48 -4.58
C ILE A 16 -3.08 0.70 -4.70
N THR A 17 -3.70 0.76 -5.87
CA THR A 17 -4.87 -0.08 -6.19
C THR A 17 -4.47 -1.56 -6.22
N THR A 18 -5.33 -2.40 -5.69
CA THR A 18 -5.21 -3.86 -5.73
C THR A 18 -5.76 -4.46 -7.03
N GLY A 19 -6.34 -3.63 -7.91
CA GLY A 19 -7.02 -4.05 -9.14
C GLY A 19 -8.47 -4.48 -8.93
N SER A 20 -8.96 -4.49 -7.69
CA SER A 20 -10.36 -4.80 -7.35
C SER A 20 -11.00 -3.62 -6.63
N GLN A 21 -12.05 -3.04 -7.21
CA GLN A 21 -12.75 -1.89 -6.64
C GLN A 21 -13.34 -2.19 -5.25
N ALA A 22 -13.91 -3.39 -5.06
CA ALA A 22 -14.48 -3.80 -3.77
C ALA A 22 -13.40 -3.95 -2.67
N LEU A 23 -12.21 -4.42 -3.05
CA LEU A 23 -11.09 -4.56 -2.12
C LEU A 23 -10.43 -3.21 -1.83
N ASP A 24 -10.31 -2.35 -2.85
CA ASP A 24 -9.82 -0.99 -2.67
C ASP A 24 -10.75 -0.18 -1.77
N GLU A 25 -12.07 -0.26 -1.95
CA GLU A 25 -13.05 0.37 -1.05
C GLU A 25 -12.93 -0.16 0.39
N LEU A 26 -12.77 -1.47 0.56
CA LEU A 26 -12.56 -2.08 1.88
C LEU A 26 -11.29 -1.56 2.57
N LEU A 27 -10.25 -1.28 1.79
CA LEU A 27 -8.97 -0.73 2.25
C LEU A 27 -8.96 0.82 2.31
N GLY A 28 -10.09 1.49 2.04
CA GLY A 28 -10.18 2.95 2.10
C GLY A 28 -9.62 3.68 0.87
N GLY A 29 -9.68 3.04 -0.30
CA GLY A 29 -9.20 3.54 -1.59
C GLY A 29 -7.93 2.85 -2.11
N GLY A 30 -7.54 1.71 -1.52
CA GLY A 30 -6.33 0.94 -1.88
C GLY A 30 -5.32 0.84 -0.74
N ILE A 31 -4.18 0.20 -1.02
CA ILE A 31 -3.11 -0.03 -0.03
C ILE A 31 -2.29 1.25 0.14
N GLU A 32 -2.23 1.80 1.34
CA GLU A 32 -1.45 2.99 1.65
C GLU A 32 0.06 2.70 1.60
N THR A 33 0.82 3.46 0.81
CA THR A 33 2.30 3.45 0.87
C THR A 33 2.77 4.03 2.19
N LEU A 34 3.98 3.67 2.62
CA LEU A 34 4.55 4.09 3.91
C LEU A 34 3.77 3.62 5.15
N CYS A 35 2.86 2.66 4.99
CA CYS A 35 2.10 2.03 6.08
C CYS A 35 2.16 0.50 5.95
N ILE A 36 2.08 -0.22 7.08
CA ILE A 36 1.99 -1.68 7.09
C ILE A 36 0.50 -2.06 7.08
N THR A 37 0.04 -2.71 6.01
CA THR A 37 -1.32 -3.26 5.93
C THR A 37 -1.30 -4.76 6.24
N GLU A 38 -1.97 -5.17 7.31
CA GLU A 38 -2.01 -6.57 7.75
C GLU A 38 -3.36 -7.22 7.42
N ALA A 39 -3.34 -8.32 6.67
CA ALA A 39 -4.53 -9.08 6.30
C ALA A 39 -4.67 -10.34 7.15
N PHE A 40 -5.68 -10.39 8.02
CA PHE A 40 -5.99 -11.54 8.88
C PHE A 40 -7.17 -12.38 8.36
N GLY A 41 -7.14 -13.70 8.61
CA GLY A 41 -8.24 -14.62 8.30
C GLY A 41 -7.83 -16.10 8.38
N GLU A 42 -8.76 -17.02 8.16
CA GLU A 42 -8.51 -18.48 8.21
C GLU A 42 -7.58 -18.98 7.09
N PHE A 43 -6.92 -20.14 7.29
CA PHE A 43 -6.12 -20.76 6.22
C PHE A 43 -7.00 -20.97 4.97
N ARG A 44 -6.46 -20.68 3.77
CA ARG A 44 -7.18 -20.71 2.48
C ARG A 44 -8.16 -19.56 2.21
N SER A 45 -8.20 -18.51 3.05
CA SER A 45 -9.01 -17.30 2.83
C SER A 45 -8.49 -16.34 1.73
N GLY A 46 -7.52 -16.75 0.91
CA GLY A 46 -6.98 -15.93 -0.18
C GLY A 46 -5.86 -14.94 0.18
N LYS A 47 -5.38 -14.88 1.43
CA LYS A 47 -4.29 -13.97 1.86
C LYS A 47 -3.03 -14.05 0.99
N THR A 48 -2.58 -15.27 0.66
CA THR A 48 -1.40 -15.48 -0.18
C THR A 48 -1.62 -14.99 -1.61
N GLN A 49 -2.82 -15.21 -2.17
CA GLN A 49 -3.20 -14.68 -3.49
C GLN A 49 -3.16 -13.15 -3.50
N LEU A 50 -3.69 -12.54 -2.42
CA LEU A 50 -3.68 -11.10 -2.17
C LEU A 50 -2.25 -10.54 -2.14
N ALA A 51 -1.33 -11.22 -1.46
CA ALA A 51 0.09 -10.86 -1.43
C ALA A 51 0.75 -10.91 -2.82
N HIS A 52 0.44 -11.95 -3.62
CA HIS A 52 0.95 -12.03 -5.00
C HIS A 52 0.40 -10.91 -5.89
N THR A 53 -0.91 -10.64 -5.81
CA THR A 53 -1.55 -9.54 -6.54
C THR A 53 -0.97 -8.19 -6.14
N LEU A 54 -0.70 -7.99 -4.85
CA LEU A 54 -0.09 -6.77 -4.34
C LEU A 54 1.34 -6.59 -4.85
N CYS A 55 2.15 -7.64 -4.83
CA CYS A 55 3.53 -7.62 -5.33
C CYS A 55 3.59 -7.20 -6.81
N PHE A 56 2.71 -7.76 -7.64
CA PHE A 56 2.60 -7.37 -9.04
C PHE A 56 2.19 -5.89 -9.18
N HIS A 57 1.11 -5.45 -8.52
CA HIS A 57 0.66 -4.06 -8.64
C HIS A 57 1.67 -3.05 -8.09
N SER A 58 2.39 -3.35 -7.00
CA SER A 58 3.45 -2.48 -6.49
C SER A 58 4.62 -2.38 -7.48
N ALA A 59 4.95 -3.47 -8.17
CA ALA A 59 6.04 -3.51 -9.14
C ALA A 59 5.68 -2.86 -10.50
N PHE A 60 4.40 -2.65 -10.80
CA PHE A 60 3.96 -1.97 -12.04
C PHE A 60 3.40 -0.58 -11.80
N ASN A 61 3.29 -0.12 -10.55
CA ASN A 61 2.85 1.23 -10.24
C ASN A 61 4.03 2.22 -10.31
N PRO A 62 4.11 3.10 -11.34
CA PRO A 62 5.23 4.03 -11.49
C PRO A 62 5.35 5.03 -10.33
N HIS A 63 4.26 5.24 -9.58
CA HIS A 63 4.23 6.13 -8.42
C HIS A 63 4.84 5.48 -7.16
N ALA A 64 4.75 4.14 -7.04
CA ALA A 64 5.39 3.40 -5.96
C ALA A 64 6.91 3.37 -6.14
N TRP A 65 7.39 3.17 -7.37
CA TRP A 65 8.83 3.11 -7.69
C TRP A 65 9.60 4.37 -7.29
N GLY A 66 9.02 5.56 -7.53
CA GLY A 66 9.65 6.82 -7.15
C GLY A 66 9.82 7.01 -5.63
N GLU A 67 8.94 6.40 -4.82
CA GLU A 67 9.06 6.45 -3.34
C GLU A 67 10.12 5.47 -2.81
N TRP A 68 10.28 4.29 -3.44
CA TRP A 68 11.29 3.31 -3.02
C TRP A 68 12.73 3.82 -3.19
N GLU A 69 13.02 4.60 -4.24
CA GLU A 69 14.34 5.25 -4.38
C GLU A 69 14.57 6.33 -3.31
N GLY A 70 13.52 7.05 -2.91
CA GLY A 70 13.59 8.04 -1.84
C GLY A 70 13.78 7.46 -0.42
N CYS A 71 13.44 6.18 -0.22
CA CYS A 71 13.69 5.46 1.04
C CYS A 71 15.10 4.84 1.15
N LEU A 72 15.85 4.80 0.05
CA LEU A 72 17.20 4.24 -0.01
C LEU A 72 18.32 5.27 0.25
N HIS A 73 17.96 6.54 0.52
CA HIS A 73 18.85 7.62 0.97
C HIS A 73 18.45 8.12 2.36
#